data_AF-A0A6V7XH20-F1
#
_entry.id   AF-A0A6V7XH20-F1
#
_cell.length_a   1.000
_cell.length_b   1.000
_cell.length_c   1.000
_cell.angle_alpha   90.00
_cell.angle_beta   90.00
_cell.angle_gamma   90.00
#
_symmetry.space_group_name_H-M   'P 1'
#
loop_
_entity.id
_entity.type
_entity.pdbx_description
1 polymer ?
#
loop_
_entity_poly.entity_id
_entity_poly.type
_entity_poly.pdbx_seq_one_letter_code
_entity_poly.pdbx_strand_id
1 'polypeptide(L)'
;MLETLEQQVSLAEVLEVRGAQLTEFEILIILLTASDYLFNFRLVEEKDVVFTLNQILITSDGQIKIQFIPFTEVPSEYIPPELNGATSPFNSESRIVWCLGNCCILVCHCLI
;
A
#
# COMPACT_ATOMS: atom_id res chain seq x y z
N MET A 1 -31.76 -10.92 -1.82
CA MET A 1 -30.87 -9.76 -1.70
C MET A 1 -29.49 -10.29 -2.01
N LEU A 2 -29.03 -10.14 -3.26
CA LEU A 2 -27.68 -10.57 -3.64
C LEU A 2 -26.74 -9.50 -3.09
N GLU A 3 -25.93 -9.86 -2.09
CA GLU A 3 -24.76 -9.07 -1.74
C GLU A 3 -23.86 -9.07 -2.98
N THR A 4 -23.85 -7.96 -3.72
CA THR A 4 -22.84 -7.72 -4.73
C THR A 4 -21.52 -7.60 -3.99
N LEU A 5 -20.73 -8.67 -3.99
CA LEU A 5 -19.33 -8.63 -3.59
C LEU A 5 -18.68 -7.51 -4.41
N GLU A 6 -18.27 -6.45 -3.73
CA GLU A 6 -17.55 -5.35 -4.35
C GLU A 6 -16.26 -5.93 -4.93
N GLN A 7 -16.14 -5.93 -6.25
CA GLN A 7 -14.93 -6.41 -6.92
C GLN A 7 -13.81 -5.41 -6.65
N GLN A 8 -12.71 -5.93 -6.13
CA GLN A 8 -11.49 -5.18 -5.83
C GLN A 8 -10.33 -5.90 -6.51
N VAL A 9 -9.41 -5.12 -7.07
CA VAL A 9 -8.16 -5.64 -7.67
C VAL A 9 -6.98 -4.94 -7.01
N SER A 10 -5.88 -5.66 -6.80
CA SER A 10 -4.67 -5.07 -6.25
C SER A 10 -3.94 -4.24 -7.30
N LEU A 11 -3.16 -3.25 -6.85
CA LEU A 11 -2.31 -2.48 -7.73
C LEU A 11 -1.24 -3.36 -8.40
N ALA A 12 -0.76 -4.40 -7.70
CA ALA A 12 0.13 -5.40 -8.28
C ALA A 12 -0.49 -6.11 -9.50
N GLU A 13 -1.72 -6.61 -9.37
CA GLU A 13 -2.44 -7.24 -10.49
C GLU A 13 -2.68 -6.27 -11.65
N VAL A 14 -3.00 -5.00 -11.35
CA VAL A 14 -3.17 -3.98 -12.39
C VAL A 14 -1.88 -3.76 -13.18
N LEU A 15 -0.73 -3.70 -12.50
CA LEU A 15 0.57 -3.54 -13.15
C LEU A 15 0.94 -4.78 -13.98
N GLU A 16 0.67 -5.98 -13.44
CA GLU A 16 0.92 -7.25 -14.12
C GLU A 16 0.11 -7.35 -15.43
N VAL A 17 -1.21 -7.10 -15.36
CA VAL A 17 -2.11 -7.19 -16.53
C VAL A 17 -1.81 -6.09 -17.55
N ARG A 18 -1.47 -4.88 -17.09
CA ARG A 18 -1.12 -3.77 -17.98
C ARG A 18 0.17 -4.06 -18.76
N GLY A 19 1.11 -4.80 -18.17
CA GLY A 19 2.40 -5.12 -18.79
C GLY A 19 3.25 -3.89 -19.13
N ALA A 20 2.95 -2.74 -18.51
CA ALA A 20 3.61 -1.47 -18.74
C ALA A 20 3.58 -0.59 -17.48
N GLN A 21 4.54 0.32 -17.40
CA GLN A 21 4.62 1.28 -16.31
C GLN A 21 3.40 2.20 -16.27
N LEU A 22 3.11 2.69 -15.06
CA LEU A 22 2.20 3.80 -14.89
C LEU A 22 2.86 5.10 -15.35
N THR A 23 2.04 5.99 -15.87
CA THR A 23 2.47 7.36 -16.17
C THR A 23 2.71 8.13 -14.88
N GLU A 24 3.52 9.18 -14.95
CA GLU A 24 3.77 10.09 -13.82
C GLU A 24 2.46 10.61 -13.21
N PHE A 25 1.46 10.91 -14.05
CA PHE A 25 0.17 11.41 -13.60
C PHE A 25 -0.65 10.35 -12.85
N GLU A 26 -0.63 9.10 -13.32
CA GLU A 26 -1.29 7.98 -12.63
C GLU A 26 -0.63 7.69 -11.28
N ILE A 27 0.70 7.77 -11.19
CA ILE A 27 1.45 7.63 -9.94
C ILE A 27 1.05 8.72 -8.96
N LEU A 28 0.96 9.99 -9.41
CA LEU A 28 0.52 11.10 -8.57
C LEU A 28 -0.91 10.92 -8.06
N ILE A 29 -1.83 10.41 -8.91
CA ILE A 29 -3.20 10.11 -8.50
C ILE A 29 -3.22 9.03 -7.41
N ILE A 30 -2.46 7.94 -7.59
CA ILE A 30 -2.38 6.86 -6.62
C ILE A 30 -1.83 7.38 -5.29
N LEU A 31 -0.74 8.15 -5.31
CA LEU A 31 -0.15 8.72 -4.11
C LEU A 31 -1.13 9.64 -3.38
N LEU A 32 -1.84 10.51 -4.11
CA LEU A 32 -2.81 11.44 -3.53
C LEU A 32 -3.97 10.67 -2.88
N THR A 33 -4.57 9.74 -3.59
CA THR A 33 -5.74 8.98 -3.12
C THR A 33 -5.39 7.99 -2.01
N ALA A 34 -4.25 7.32 -2.09
CA ALA A 34 -3.72 6.50 -1.01
C ALA A 34 -3.44 7.33 0.25
N SER A 35 -2.83 8.50 0.11
CA SER A 35 -2.54 9.39 1.25
C SER A 35 -3.82 9.89 1.91
N ASP A 36 -4.84 10.26 1.12
CA ASP A 36 -6.15 10.68 1.65
C ASP A 36 -6.84 9.52 2.39
N TYR A 37 -6.80 8.30 1.84
CA TYR A 37 -7.30 7.11 2.53
C TYR A 37 -6.58 6.92 3.88
N LEU A 38 -5.25 6.97 3.89
CA LEU A 38 -4.42 6.78 5.09
C LEU A 38 -4.63 7.87 6.13
N PHE A 39 -4.88 9.11 5.71
CA PHE A 39 -5.16 10.22 6.62
C PHE A 39 -6.52 10.04 7.32
N ASN A 40 -7.52 9.54 6.59
CA ASN A 40 -8.88 9.33 7.11
C ASN A 40 -8.99 8.03 7.93
N PHE A 41 -8.17 7.02 7.62
CA PHE A 41 -8.08 5.78 8.37
C PHE A 41 -7.28 6.02 9.66
N ARG A 42 -7.98 6.45 10.72
CA ARG A 42 -7.41 6.74 12.06
C ARG A 42 -6.26 5.78 12.36
N LEU A 43 -5.08 6.36 12.56
CA LEU A 43 -3.79 5.69 12.73
C LEU A 43 -3.93 4.35 13.46
N VAL A 44 -3.66 3.29 12.71
CA VAL A 44 -3.58 1.94 13.23
C VAL A 44 -2.56 1.93 14.37
N GLU A 45 -3.06 1.80 15.61
CA GLU A 45 -2.22 1.64 16.81
C GLU A 45 -1.42 0.33 16.78
N GLU A 46 -1.77 -0.59 15.87
CA GLU A 46 -1.04 -1.83 15.65
C GLU A 46 0.35 -1.52 15.10
N LYS A 47 1.34 -1.98 15.86
CA LYS A 47 2.74 -1.67 15.61
C LYS A 47 3.37 -2.55 14.55
N ASP A 48 2.75 -3.68 14.27
CA ASP A 48 3.39 -4.77 13.56
C ASP A 48 2.80 -4.99 12.16
N VAL A 49 2.18 -3.96 11.59
CA VAL A 49 1.49 -4.08 10.29
C VAL A 49 2.09 -3.18 9.21
N VAL A 50 2.09 -3.68 7.99
CA VAL A 50 2.62 -3.05 6.78
C VAL A 50 1.66 -3.27 5.61
N PHE A 51 1.97 -2.68 4.46
CA PHE A 51 1.27 -2.95 3.20
C PHE A 51 2.24 -2.85 2.03
N THR A 52 1.95 -3.60 0.97
CA THR A 52 2.66 -3.56 -0.32
C THR A 52 1.68 -3.27 -1.46
N LEU A 53 2.14 -3.32 -2.71
CA LEU A 53 1.28 -3.19 -3.89
C LEU A 53 0.10 -4.18 -3.90
N ASN A 54 0.27 -5.35 -3.29
CA ASN A 54 -0.79 -6.37 -3.17
C ASN A 54 -1.94 -5.93 -2.25
N GLN A 55 -1.68 -5.00 -1.34
CA GLN A 55 -2.66 -4.51 -0.37
C GLN A 55 -3.24 -3.14 -0.71
N ILE A 56 -2.73 -2.49 -1.77
CA ILE A 56 -3.35 -1.30 -2.35
C ILE A 56 -4.41 -1.78 -3.33
N LEU A 57 -5.67 -1.70 -2.91
CA LEU A 57 -6.81 -2.23 -3.65
C LEU A 57 -7.56 -1.11 -4.34
N ILE A 58 -7.84 -1.31 -5.63
CA ILE A 58 -8.68 -0.45 -6.45
C ILE A 58 -10.05 -1.09 -6.53
N THR A 59 -11.06 -0.37 -6.07
CA THR A 59 -12.46 -0.80 -6.12
C THR A 59 -13.06 -0.52 -7.49
N SER A 60 -14.18 -1.17 -7.81
CA SER A 60 -14.89 -0.99 -9.09
C SER A 60 -15.38 0.45 -9.35
N ASP A 61 -15.54 1.27 -8.31
CA ASP A 61 -15.88 2.69 -8.41
C ASP A 61 -14.64 3.61 -8.47
N GLY A 62 -13.44 3.03 -8.55
CA GLY A 62 -12.19 3.75 -8.74
C GLY A 62 -11.59 4.33 -7.46
N GLN A 63 -12.06 3.91 -6.28
CA GLN A 63 -11.47 4.31 -5.00
C GLN A 63 -10.28 3.41 -4.64
N ILE A 64 -9.39 3.95 -3.80
CA ILE A 64 -8.31 3.17 -3.18
C ILE A 64 -8.72 2.78 -1.77
N LYS A 65 -8.51 1.50 -1.44
CA LYS A 65 -8.53 0.96 -0.09
C LYS A 65 -7.18 0.33 0.19
N ILE A 66 -6.68 0.47 1.42
CA ILE A 66 -5.40 -0.11 1.83
C ILE A 66 -5.65 -1.08 2.96
N GLN A 67 -5.26 -2.34 2.73
CA GLN A 67 -5.29 -3.37 3.76
C GLN A 67 -3.96 -3.41 4.50
N PHE A 68 -4.00 -3.55 5.81
CA PHE A 68 -2.81 -3.74 6.62
C PHE A 68 -2.64 -5.23 6.93
N ILE A 69 -1.42 -5.74 6.78
CA ILE A 69 -1.06 -7.13 7.06
C ILE A 69 0.12 -7.16 8.03
N PRO A 70 0.28 -8.22 8.85
CA PRO A 70 1.46 -8.39 9.70
C PRO A 70 2.77 -8.32 8.90
N PHE A 71 3.80 -7.64 9.42
CA PHE A 71 5.09 -7.54 8.74
C PHE A 71 5.77 -8.90 8.50
N THR A 72 5.39 -9.93 9.28
CA THR A 72 5.86 -11.30 9.12
C THR A 72 5.36 -11.96 7.84
N GLU A 73 4.34 -11.40 7.19
CA GLU A 73 3.76 -11.90 5.95
C GLU A 73 4.41 -11.30 4.69
N VAL A 74 5.34 -10.36 4.84
CA VAL A 74 6.06 -9.75 3.71
C VAL A 74 7.56 -10.07 3.74
N PRO A 75 8.21 -10.10 2.57
CA PRO A 75 9.67 -10.15 2.49
C PRO A 75 10.36 -9.00 3.23
N SER A 76 11.58 -9.26 3.73
CA SER A 76 12.32 -8.33 4.59
C SER A 76 12.62 -6.95 3.99
N GLU A 77 12.69 -6.87 2.65
CA GLU A 77 12.89 -5.64 1.90
C GLU A 77 11.71 -4.68 1.98
N TYR A 78 10.51 -5.18 2.29
CA TYR A 78 9.30 -4.37 2.49
C TYR A 78 9.12 -3.96 3.95
N ILE A 79 9.96 -4.47 4.85
CA ILE A 79 9.87 -4.19 6.28
C ILE A 79 10.62 -2.88 6.59
N PRO A 80 9.93 -1.88 7.14
CA PRO A 80 10.56 -0.67 7.66
C PRO A 80 11.73 -0.98 8.61
N PRO A 81 12.88 -0.30 8.48
CA PRO A 81 14.10 -0.63 9.22
C PRO A 81 13.92 -0.55 10.75
N GLU A 82 13.01 0.29 11.23
CA GLU A 82 12.67 0.41 12.65
C GLU A 82 12.02 -0.85 13.25
N LEU A 83 11.36 -1.67 12.42
CA LEU A 83 10.78 -2.96 12.83
C LEU A 83 11.84 -4.07 12.91
N ASN A 84 12.99 -3.88 12.25
CA ASN A 84 14.08 -4.86 12.18
C ASN A 84 15.13 -4.73 13.30
N GLY A 85 14.84 -4.00 14.39
CA GLY A 85 15.57 -4.18 15.65
C GLY A 85 15.98 -2.93 16.43
N ALA A 86 15.09 -1.96 16.72
CA ALA A 86 15.48 -0.87 17.62
C ALA A 86 14.40 -0.37 18.60
N THR A 87 14.86 -0.24 19.83
CA THR A 87 14.29 0.31 21.07
C THR A 87 14.03 1.83 21.04
N SER A 88 13.23 2.30 20.08
CA SER A 88 12.81 3.72 19.94
C SER A 88 11.28 3.84 19.96
N PRO A 89 10.68 4.97 20.38
CA PRO A 89 9.23 5.14 20.24
C PRO A 89 8.81 4.90 18.80
N PHE A 90 7.89 3.95 18.67
CA PHE A 90 7.29 3.56 17.42
C PHE A 90 6.38 4.68 16.91
N ASN A 91 6.63 5.16 15.69
CA ASN A 91 5.75 6.11 15.01
C ASN A 91 5.03 5.38 13.86
N SER A 92 3.71 5.25 13.99
CA SER A 92 2.87 4.59 12.98
C SER A 92 2.80 5.37 11.67
N GLU A 93 2.94 6.69 11.70
CA GLU A 93 2.90 7.55 10.50
C GLU A 93 4.14 7.35 9.64
N SER A 94 5.34 7.32 10.25
CA SER A 94 6.58 7.11 9.49
C SER A 94 6.60 5.75 8.79
N ARG A 95 6.04 4.73 9.44
CA ARG A 95 5.85 3.38 8.88
C ARG A 95 4.97 3.38 7.64
N ILE A 96 3.85 4.10 7.70
CA ILE A 96 2.92 4.25 6.58
C ILE A 96 3.60 4.96 5.41
N VAL A 97 4.35 6.05 5.70
CA VAL A 97 5.12 6.78 4.69
C VAL A 97 6.19 5.88 4.05
N TRP A 98 6.86 5.04 4.84
CA TRP A 98 7.82 4.06 4.31
C TRP A 98 7.16 3.06 3.34
N CYS A 99 6.02 2.47 3.73
CA CYS A 99 5.29 1.52 2.91
C CYS A 99 4.84 2.17 1.58
N LEU A 100 4.28 3.39 1.65
CA LEU A 100 3.84 4.12 0.46
C LEU A 100 5.02 4.51 -0.46
N GLY A 101 6.14 4.95 0.13
CA GLY A 101 7.36 5.27 -0.59
C GLY A 101 7.96 4.08 -1.34
N ASN A 102 8.02 2.91 -0.69
CA ASN A 102 8.48 1.67 -1.32
C ASN A 102 7.55 1.26 -2.48
N CYS A 103 6.23 1.31 -2.27
CA CYS A 103 5.26 1.05 -3.34
C CYS A 103 5.49 1.96 -4.55
N CYS A 104 5.73 3.26 -4.31
CA CYS A 104 5.99 4.23 -5.37
C CYS A 104 7.23 3.84 -6.21
N ILE A 105 8.32 3.45 -5.55
CA ILE A 105 9.55 3.02 -6.24
C ILE A 105 9.27 1.81 -7.14
N LEU A 106 8.57 0.80 -6.64
CA LEU A 106 8.25 -0.41 -7.42
C LEU A 106 7.40 -0.11 -8.66
N VAL A 107 6.39 0.76 -8.49
CA VAL A 107 5.50 1.19 -9.58
C VAL A 107 6.29 1.93 -10.67
N CYS A 108 7.23 2.80 -10.28
CA CYS A 108 8.09 3.53 -11.22
C CYS A 108 9.00 2.59 -12.04
N HIS A 109 9.46 1.50 -11.44
CA HIS A 109 10.44 0.61 -12.08
C HIS A 109 9.84 -0.63 -12.74
N CYS A 110 8.52 -0.88 -12.64
CA CYS A 110 7.89 -2.14 -13.06
C CYS A 110 8.60 -3.38 -12.49
N LEU A 111 9.12 -3.26 -11.27
CA LEU A 111 9.70 -4.40 -10.55
C LEU A 111 8.52 -5.12 -9.86
N ILE A 112 7.94 -6.09 -10.58
CA ILE A 112 6.92 -7.01 -10.06
C ILE A 112 7.59 -8.38 -9.91
#